data_AF-A0A1X0UQD0-F1
#
_entry.id   AF-A0A1X0UQD0-F1
#
_cell.length_a   1.000
_cell.length_b   1.000
_cell.length_c   1.000
_cell.angle_alpha   90.00
_cell.angle_beta   90.00
_cell.angle_gamma   90.00
#
_symmetry.space_group_name_H-M   'P 1'
#
loop_
_entity.id
_entity.type
_entity.pdbx_description
1 polymer ?
#
loop_
_entity_poly.entity_id
_entity_poly.type
_entity_poly.pdbx_seq_one_letter_code
_entity_poly.pdbx_strand_id
1 'polypeptide(L)'
;MFGRRKKTAAQEEVSTGGFFGDEDTVDNSSSAGGDDSLDAATAARDESVGEHADPNLGPFDLTELDEDRDTLAQTRLDLGSVLVPLPAGGQLQVEMNQAGAPQAVHVVTAHGRITIAAYAAPKSPGQWREVAADLATSLRSDQSAVSMETGPWGRELHGVTSNADLRFIGVDGYRWMVRCVLAGPSGAVDNNSPLVQIARDVLAQTVVDRGTEPHPVRTPLPVILPAVLTAQLAAAQQQQAEQARTESQEAPAQPQPSAAPANQTKPTEGPRRGSSGSAMQQLGG
;
A
#
# COMPACT_ATOMS: atom_id res chain seq x y z
N MET A 1 24.87 -2.19 -63.30
CA MET A 1 24.44 -3.10 -64.39
C MET A 1 25.56 -4.12 -64.63
N PHE A 2 25.52 -5.27 -63.95
CA PHE A 2 26.43 -6.40 -64.17
C PHE A 2 25.60 -7.67 -64.04
N GLY A 3 25.68 -8.56 -65.04
CA GLY A 3 24.74 -9.64 -65.26
C GLY A 3 25.32 -11.05 -65.13
N ARG A 4 24.35 -11.98 -64.99
CA ARG A 4 24.30 -13.39 -65.45
C ARG A 4 25.40 -14.37 -65.00
N ARG A 5 24.96 -15.46 -64.34
CA ARG A 5 24.57 -16.71 -65.04
C ARG A 5 23.81 -17.71 -64.15
N LYS A 6 23.06 -18.58 -64.85
CA LYS A 6 22.05 -19.59 -64.47
C LYS A 6 22.53 -20.97 -64.95
N LYS A 7 22.11 -22.07 -64.30
CA LYS A 7 21.96 -23.45 -64.85
C LYS A 7 21.11 -24.29 -63.88
N THR A 8 19.82 -24.60 -64.12
CA THR A 8 19.16 -25.68 -64.94
C THR A 8 19.22 -27.06 -64.24
N ALA A 9 18.11 -27.60 -63.69
CA ALA A 9 17.03 -28.50 -64.24
C ALA A 9 17.50 -29.96 -64.51
N ALA A 10 16.77 -31.07 -64.38
CA ALA A 10 15.34 -31.47 -64.42
C ALA A 10 15.16 -32.77 -63.56
N GLN A 11 14.02 -33.18 -62.97
CA GLN A 11 12.69 -33.60 -63.45
C GLN A 11 12.65 -34.93 -64.23
N GLU A 12 11.96 -35.95 -63.70
CA GLU A 12 11.17 -36.95 -64.47
C GLU A 12 10.18 -37.70 -63.55
N GLU A 13 8.94 -37.78 -64.02
CA GLU A 13 7.77 -38.50 -63.46
C GLU A 13 7.67 -39.94 -64.01
N VAL A 14 6.82 -40.82 -63.44
CA VAL A 14 5.86 -41.69 -64.20
C VAL A 14 4.70 -42.22 -63.31
N SER A 15 3.50 -42.03 -63.86
CA SER A 15 2.17 -42.70 -63.83
C SER A 15 1.80 -43.99 -63.04
N THR A 16 0.65 -43.88 -62.36
CA THR A 16 -0.67 -44.59 -62.48
C THR A 16 -0.82 -46.11 -62.75
N GLY A 17 -1.60 -46.81 -61.90
CA GLY A 17 -2.61 -47.84 -62.31
C GLY A 17 -2.86 -49.10 -61.44
N GLY A 18 -4.14 -49.37 -61.09
CA GLY A 18 -4.78 -50.69 -60.75
C GLY A 18 -4.75 -51.17 -59.28
N PHE A 19 -5.83 -51.39 -58.50
CA PHE A 19 -7.09 -52.20 -58.57
C PHE A 19 -6.93 -53.70 -58.16
N PHE A 20 -7.57 -54.12 -57.03
CA PHE A 20 -8.42 -55.35 -56.75
C PHE A 20 -8.29 -55.90 -55.31
N GLY A 21 -9.43 -55.94 -54.59
CA GLY A 21 -9.92 -57.00 -53.66
C GLY A 21 -9.30 -57.13 -52.26
N ASP A 22 -9.93 -57.72 -51.24
CA ASP A 22 -11.32 -58.07 -50.88
C ASP A 22 -11.27 -58.54 -49.40
N GLU A 23 -12.44 -58.62 -48.77
CA GLU A 23 -12.87 -59.04 -47.41
C GLU A 23 -11.98 -59.97 -46.54
N ASP A 24 -11.94 -59.73 -45.21
CA ASP A 24 -12.64 -60.56 -44.19
C ASP A 24 -12.36 -60.16 -42.71
N THR A 25 -13.40 -59.66 -42.04
CA THR A 25 -14.11 -60.20 -40.85
C THR A 25 -13.37 -60.66 -39.55
N VAL A 26 -13.87 -60.12 -38.41
CA VAL A 26 -13.95 -60.59 -36.98
C VAL A 26 -12.68 -60.90 -36.17
N ASP A 27 -12.61 -60.82 -34.83
CA ASP A 27 -13.27 -60.15 -33.69
C ASP A 27 -12.42 -60.59 -32.45
N ASN A 28 -12.46 -59.81 -31.38
CA ASN A 28 -12.41 -60.25 -29.97
C ASN A 28 -11.11 -60.18 -29.13
N SER A 29 -11.27 -59.40 -28.05
CA SER A 29 -10.78 -59.56 -26.66
C SER A 29 -9.39 -59.05 -26.22
N SER A 30 -9.48 -57.93 -25.49
CA SER A 30 -8.88 -57.64 -24.16
C SER A 30 -7.37 -57.69 -23.95
N SER A 31 -6.79 -56.52 -23.65
CA SER A 31 -5.88 -56.34 -22.51
C SER A 31 -5.83 -54.86 -22.09
N ALA A 32 -5.89 -54.63 -20.78
CA ALA A 32 -5.84 -53.33 -20.12
C ALA A 32 -4.40 -52.79 -19.96
N GLY A 33 -4.31 -51.47 -19.74
CA GLY A 33 -3.10 -50.70 -19.43
C GLY A 33 -2.85 -49.65 -20.51
N GLY A 34 -2.79 -48.35 -20.28
CA GLY A 34 -2.67 -47.55 -19.07
C GLY A 34 -1.90 -46.29 -19.48
N ASP A 35 -2.43 -45.14 -19.06
CA ASP A 35 -1.73 -43.85 -18.91
C ASP A 35 -1.64 -42.84 -20.08
N ASP A 36 -1.83 -41.58 -19.65
CA ASP A 36 -1.47 -40.28 -20.18
C ASP A 36 -2.29 -39.64 -21.32
N SER A 37 -3.49 -39.19 -20.95
CA SER A 37 -4.17 -38.10 -21.65
C SER A 37 -3.46 -36.77 -21.35
N LEU A 38 -2.67 -36.28 -22.31
CA LEU A 38 -2.17 -34.92 -22.34
C LEU A 38 -3.33 -33.93 -22.48
N ASP A 39 -3.77 -33.43 -21.34
CA ASP A 39 -4.71 -32.32 -21.22
C ASP A 39 -4.02 -31.06 -21.76
N ALA A 40 -4.37 -30.69 -22.99
CA ALA A 40 -3.94 -29.46 -23.62
C ALA A 40 -4.63 -28.29 -22.91
N ALA A 41 -4.08 -27.92 -21.74
CA ALA A 41 -4.40 -26.70 -21.04
C ALA A 41 -4.26 -25.54 -22.02
N THR A 42 -5.41 -24.99 -22.39
CA THR A 42 -5.56 -23.67 -22.99
C THR A 42 -4.93 -22.66 -22.05
N ALA A 43 -3.63 -22.43 -22.23
CA ALA A 43 -2.95 -21.24 -21.79
C ALA A 43 -3.61 -20.07 -22.54
N ALA A 44 -4.70 -19.57 -21.98
CA ALA A 44 -5.23 -18.25 -22.26
C ALA A 44 -4.08 -17.28 -22.00
N ARG A 45 -3.37 -16.96 -23.08
CA ARG A 45 -2.48 -15.81 -23.15
C ARG A 45 -3.33 -14.62 -22.76
N ASP A 46 -3.07 -14.11 -21.56
CA ASP A 46 -3.59 -12.84 -21.07
C ASP A 46 -2.98 -11.73 -21.92
N GLU A 47 -3.49 -11.59 -23.15
CA GLU A 47 -3.26 -10.45 -24.04
C GLU A 47 -4.30 -9.37 -23.74
N SER A 48 -4.44 -8.98 -22.47
CA SER A 48 -4.97 -7.67 -22.10
C SER A 48 -3.85 -6.63 -22.16
N VAL A 49 -3.32 -6.45 -23.37
CA VAL A 49 -2.38 -5.40 -23.71
C VAL A 49 -3.07 -4.05 -23.49
N GLY A 50 -2.68 -3.35 -22.43
CA GLY A 50 -2.99 -1.92 -22.22
C GLY A 50 -4.45 -1.64 -21.90
N GLU A 51 -4.84 -1.84 -20.64
CA GLU A 51 -5.95 -1.05 -20.08
C GLU A 51 -5.46 0.41 -20.08
N HIS A 52 -5.73 1.12 -21.17
CA HIS A 52 -5.45 2.53 -21.30
C HIS A 52 -6.27 3.24 -20.22
N ALA A 53 -5.62 3.60 -19.11
CA ALA A 53 -6.14 4.61 -18.22
C ALA A 53 -6.60 5.79 -19.10
N ASP A 54 -7.83 6.27 -18.87
CA ASP A 54 -8.36 7.40 -19.63
C ASP A 54 -7.30 8.52 -19.59
N PRO A 55 -6.77 8.98 -20.74
CA PRO A 55 -5.71 9.98 -20.74
C PRO A 55 -6.14 11.31 -20.11
N ASN A 56 -7.44 11.50 -19.89
CA ASN A 56 -8.01 12.66 -19.18
C ASN A 56 -8.18 12.43 -17.67
N LEU A 57 -7.81 11.25 -17.17
CA LEU A 57 -7.89 10.90 -15.76
C LEU A 57 -6.48 10.89 -15.16
N GLY A 58 -6.16 11.95 -14.42
CA GLY A 58 -4.89 12.07 -13.70
C GLY A 58 -4.69 10.94 -12.68
N PRO A 59 -3.51 10.80 -12.06
CA PRO A 59 -2.54 11.87 -11.87
C PRO A 59 -1.82 12.30 -13.16
N PHE A 60 -1.51 13.58 -13.25
CA PHE A 60 -0.81 14.17 -14.39
C PHE A 60 0.66 14.43 -14.05
N ASP A 61 1.55 14.29 -15.03
CA ASP A 61 2.89 14.85 -14.90
C ASP A 61 2.79 16.38 -15.03
N LEU A 62 3.53 17.13 -14.21
CA LEU A 62 3.53 18.60 -14.28
C LEU A 62 3.87 19.11 -15.69
N THR A 63 4.71 18.39 -16.44
CA THR A 63 5.10 18.75 -17.81
C THR A 63 3.99 18.59 -18.84
N GLU A 64 2.88 17.94 -18.49
CA GLU A 64 1.70 17.75 -19.35
C GLU A 64 0.67 18.88 -19.20
N LEU A 65 0.85 19.77 -18.22
CA LEU A 65 -0.08 20.86 -17.92
C LEU A 65 0.45 22.19 -18.47
N ASP A 66 -0.47 23.04 -18.93
CA ASP A 66 -0.16 24.40 -19.38
C ASP A 66 0.09 25.37 -18.20
N GLU A 67 -0.49 25.06 -17.03
CA GLU A 67 -0.35 25.86 -15.82
C GLU A 67 0.98 25.59 -15.12
N ASP A 68 1.62 26.65 -14.63
CA ASP A 68 2.84 26.50 -13.84
C ASP A 68 2.56 25.96 -12.42
N ARG A 69 3.62 25.45 -11.78
CA ARG A 69 3.56 24.87 -10.45
C ARG A 69 3.02 25.85 -9.41
N ASP A 70 3.42 27.12 -9.47
CA ASP A 70 3.03 28.14 -8.50
C ASP A 70 1.52 28.44 -8.59
N THR A 71 0.95 28.43 -9.79
CA THR A 71 -0.50 28.56 -10.03
C THR A 71 -1.25 27.35 -9.48
N LEU A 72 -0.78 26.14 -9.78
CA LEU A 72 -1.38 24.91 -9.26
C LEU A 72 -1.32 24.84 -7.72
N ALA A 73 -0.23 25.32 -7.11
CA ALA A 73 -0.05 25.37 -5.66
C ALA A 73 -1.00 26.34 -4.94
N GLN A 74 -1.73 27.22 -5.65
CA GLN A 74 -2.75 28.08 -5.04
C GLN A 74 -4.01 27.31 -4.64
N THR A 75 -4.30 26.20 -5.33
CA THR A 75 -5.51 25.39 -5.10
C THR A 75 -5.19 23.98 -4.58
N ARG A 76 -3.90 23.65 -4.48
CA ARG A 76 -3.40 22.32 -4.12
C ARG A 76 -2.36 22.43 -3.03
N LEU A 77 -2.27 21.40 -2.21
CA LEU A 77 -1.17 21.24 -1.28
C LEU A 77 0.08 20.79 -2.05
N ASP A 78 1.08 21.67 -2.14
CA ASP A 78 2.39 21.32 -2.70
C ASP A 78 3.20 20.51 -1.68
N LEU A 79 3.49 19.25 -2.01
CA LEU A 79 4.28 18.33 -1.19
C LEU A 79 5.68 18.09 -1.74
N GLY A 80 6.22 18.96 -2.59
CA GLY A 80 7.52 18.77 -3.23
C GLY A 80 7.41 17.91 -4.48
N SER A 81 7.20 16.60 -4.31
CA SER A 81 7.11 15.66 -5.44
C SER A 81 5.70 15.51 -6.03
N VAL A 82 4.68 15.96 -5.30
CA VAL A 82 3.26 15.86 -5.68
C VAL A 82 2.50 17.10 -5.24
N LEU A 83 1.51 17.51 -6.02
CA LEU A 83 0.53 18.52 -5.66
C LEU A 83 -0.82 17.85 -5.54
N VAL A 84 -1.40 17.89 -4.34
CA VAL A 84 -2.60 17.13 -4.00
C VAL A 84 -3.73 18.10 -3.63
N PRO A 85 -4.92 18.03 -4.23
CA PRO A 85 -6.05 18.84 -3.79
C PRO A 85 -6.53 18.38 -2.40
N LEU A 86 -6.92 19.33 -1.56
CA LEU A 86 -7.49 19.01 -0.25
C LEU A 86 -9.00 18.81 -0.39
N PRO A 87 -9.55 17.62 -0.06
CA PRO A 87 -10.98 17.40 -0.09
C PRO A 87 -11.66 18.23 1.01
N ALA A 88 -12.94 18.56 0.80
CA ALA A 88 -13.72 19.32 1.76
C ALA A 88 -13.75 18.63 3.13
N GLY A 89 -13.38 19.37 4.19
CA GLY A 89 -13.30 18.83 5.55
C GLY A 89 -12.11 17.89 5.81
N GLY A 90 -11.20 17.72 4.84
CA GLY A 90 -9.97 16.97 5.00
C GLY A 90 -9.00 17.66 5.95
N GLN A 91 -8.52 16.94 6.95
CA GLN A 91 -7.48 17.40 7.87
C GLN A 91 -6.14 16.78 7.51
N LEU A 92 -5.05 17.54 7.65
CA LEU A 92 -3.71 17.04 7.35
C LEU A 92 -3.05 16.47 8.60
N GLN A 93 -2.55 15.26 8.48
CA GLN A 93 -1.68 14.63 9.46
C GLN A 93 -0.35 14.29 8.81
N VAL A 94 0.74 14.76 9.39
CA VAL A 94 2.08 14.51 8.86
C VAL A 94 2.76 13.43 9.69
N GLU A 95 3.31 12.44 8.99
CA GLU A 95 4.23 11.46 9.56
C GLU A 95 5.66 11.94 9.35
N MET A 96 6.44 12.03 10.43
CA MET A 96 7.85 12.41 10.41
C MET A 96 8.71 11.16 10.59
N ASN A 97 9.83 11.08 9.87
CA ASN A 97 10.83 10.03 10.10
C ASN A 97 11.66 10.31 11.38
N GLN A 98 12.52 9.36 11.76
CA GLN A 98 13.39 9.48 12.94
C GLN A 98 14.37 10.66 12.87
N ALA A 99 14.72 11.12 11.66
CA ALA A 99 15.56 12.29 11.45
C ALA A 99 14.78 13.62 11.51
N GLY A 100 13.46 13.57 11.74
CA GLY A 100 12.59 14.73 11.84
C GLY A 100 12.14 15.32 10.49
N ALA A 101 12.39 14.62 9.38
CA ALA A 101 11.92 15.04 8.07
C ALA A 101 10.55 14.41 7.75
N PRO A 102 9.66 15.11 7.02
CA PRO A 102 8.37 14.57 6.62
C PRO A 102 8.56 13.33 5.75
N GLN A 103 7.89 12.24 6.13
CA GLN A 103 7.92 10.95 5.45
C GLN A 103 6.65 10.72 4.63
N ALA A 104 5.50 11.05 5.20
CA ALA A 104 4.20 10.92 4.54
C ALA A 104 3.24 12.00 5.01
N VAL A 105 2.29 12.34 4.15
CA VAL A 105 1.17 13.22 4.49
C VAL A 105 -0.11 12.43 4.29
N HIS A 106 -0.93 12.43 5.33
CA HIS A 106 -2.23 11.80 5.34
C HIS A 106 -3.33 12.86 5.35
N VAL A 107 -4.33 12.65 4.51
CA VAL A 107 -5.57 13.40 4.52
C VAL A 107 -6.60 12.58 5.31
N VAL A 108 -6.95 13.07 6.49
CA VAL A 108 -7.95 12.47 7.37
C VAL A 108 -9.32 13.07 7.05
N THR A 109 -10.30 12.21 6.75
CA THR A 109 -11.68 12.59 6.45
C THR A 109 -12.62 11.97 7.48
N ALA A 110 -13.91 12.32 7.41
CA ALA A 110 -14.95 11.70 8.24
C ALA A 110 -15.14 10.19 7.96
N HIS A 111 -14.66 9.69 6.81
CA HIS A 111 -14.86 8.30 6.36
C HIS A 111 -13.62 7.42 6.55
N GLY A 112 -12.47 8.03 6.82
CA GLY A 112 -11.18 7.33 6.91
C GLY A 112 -10.04 8.22 6.42
N ARG A 113 -8.89 7.59 6.20
CA ARG A 113 -7.63 8.26 5.89
C ARG A 113 -7.18 7.92 4.47
N ILE A 114 -6.72 8.94 3.74
CA ILE A 114 -6.14 8.84 2.40
C ILE A 114 -4.67 9.23 2.48
N THR A 115 -3.78 8.46 1.88
CA THR A 115 -2.34 8.74 1.83
C THR A 115 -1.87 8.66 0.38
N ILE A 116 -1.31 9.74 -0.14
CA ILE A 116 -0.77 9.79 -1.50
C ILE A 116 0.74 9.95 -1.41
N ALA A 117 1.47 9.07 -2.09
CA ALA A 117 2.92 9.12 -2.19
C ALA A 117 3.36 8.82 -3.61
N ALA A 118 4.37 9.54 -4.08
CA ALA A 118 5.02 9.26 -5.36
C ALA A 118 6.34 8.51 -5.17
N TYR A 119 6.68 7.69 -6.15
CA TYR A 119 7.87 6.85 -6.18
C TYR A 119 8.57 7.04 -7.52
N ALA A 120 9.88 6.89 -7.52
CA ALA A 120 10.66 6.86 -8.74
C ALA A 120 10.40 5.56 -9.52
N ALA A 121 10.14 5.68 -10.81
CA ALA A 121 9.85 4.54 -11.67
C ALA A 121 10.75 4.48 -12.92
N PRO A 122 10.83 3.32 -13.60
CA PRO A 122 11.44 3.22 -14.92
C PRO A 122 10.69 4.06 -15.96
N LYS A 123 11.25 4.17 -17.17
CA LYS A 123 10.55 4.78 -18.31
C LYS A 123 9.36 3.95 -18.80
N SER A 124 9.40 2.64 -18.59
CA SER A 124 8.32 1.72 -18.95
C SER A 124 7.31 1.63 -17.80
N PRO A 125 6.00 1.60 -18.11
CA PRO A 125 4.96 1.36 -17.11
C PRO A 125 5.03 -0.07 -16.56
N GLY A 126 4.29 -0.35 -15.49
CA GLY A 126 4.14 -1.68 -14.90
C GLY A 126 4.72 -1.83 -13.50
N GLN A 127 5.34 -0.79 -12.93
CA GLN A 127 5.84 -0.84 -11.56
C GLN A 127 4.70 -1.06 -10.57
N TRP A 128 3.54 -0.44 -10.77
CA TRP A 128 2.39 -0.64 -9.89
C TRP A 128 1.97 -2.11 -9.82
N ARG A 129 1.95 -2.83 -10.95
CA ARG A 129 1.57 -4.25 -10.99
C ARG A 129 2.48 -5.13 -10.13
N GLU A 130 3.78 -4.86 -10.16
CA GLU A 130 4.76 -5.56 -9.31
C GLU A 130 4.57 -5.20 -7.83
N VAL A 131 4.44 -3.91 -7.53
CA VAL A 131 4.23 -3.43 -6.15
C VAL A 131 2.92 -3.96 -5.56
N ALA A 132 1.84 -4.02 -6.34
CA ALA A 132 0.56 -4.58 -5.92
C ALA A 132 0.67 -6.08 -5.61
N ALA A 133 1.43 -6.84 -6.41
CA ALA A 133 1.68 -8.26 -6.16
C ALA A 133 2.49 -8.48 -4.87
N ASP A 134 3.51 -7.66 -4.63
CA ASP A 134 4.31 -7.70 -3.40
C ASP A 134 3.46 -7.37 -2.18
N LEU A 135 2.66 -6.29 -2.24
CA LEU A 135 1.74 -5.89 -1.17
C LEU A 135 0.69 -6.97 -0.88
N ALA A 136 0.11 -7.58 -1.92
CA ALA A 136 -0.84 -8.67 -1.77
C ALA A 136 -0.20 -9.88 -1.07
N THR A 137 1.06 -10.18 -1.40
CA THR A 137 1.82 -11.25 -0.75
C THR A 137 2.04 -10.94 0.72
N SER A 138 2.51 -9.73 1.06
CA SER A 138 2.72 -9.31 2.44
C SER A 138 1.44 -9.38 3.28
N LEU A 139 0.33 -8.84 2.77
CA LEU A 139 -0.95 -8.86 3.50
C LEU A 139 -1.45 -10.30 3.74
N ARG A 140 -1.27 -11.21 2.78
CA ARG A 140 -1.63 -12.63 2.97
C ARG A 140 -0.73 -13.32 3.99
N SER A 141 0.57 -12.99 4.01
CA SER A 141 1.48 -13.46 5.05
C SER A 141 1.03 -13.02 6.44
N ASP A 142 0.47 -11.82 6.55
CA ASP A 142 -0.13 -11.28 7.79
C ASP A 142 -1.55 -11.80 8.07
N GLN A 143 -1.99 -12.88 7.41
CA GLN A 143 -3.31 -13.51 7.57
C GLN A 143 -4.50 -12.57 7.27
N SER A 144 -4.27 -11.52 6.48
CA SER A 144 -5.33 -10.62 6.03
C SER A 144 -6.05 -11.20 4.80
N ALA A 145 -7.34 -10.92 4.67
CA ALA A 145 -8.08 -11.26 3.45
C ALA A 145 -7.71 -10.25 2.35
N VAL A 146 -7.42 -10.73 1.15
CA VAL A 146 -6.90 -9.89 0.05
C VAL A 146 -7.57 -10.25 -1.26
N SER A 147 -8.18 -9.26 -1.92
CA SER A 147 -8.75 -9.35 -3.26
C SER A 147 -8.08 -8.34 -4.20
N MET A 148 -7.96 -8.71 -5.48
CA MET A 148 -7.65 -7.76 -6.55
C MET A 148 -8.97 -7.32 -7.16
N GLU A 149 -9.16 -6.00 -7.29
CA GLU A 149 -10.36 -5.42 -7.88
C GLU A 149 -9.97 -4.52 -9.06
N THR A 150 -10.95 -4.19 -9.90
CA THR A 150 -10.74 -3.28 -11.03
C THR A 150 -11.33 -1.92 -10.68
N GLY A 151 -10.52 -0.87 -10.80
CA GLY A 151 -10.93 0.52 -10.68
C GLY A 151 -10.51 1.34 -11.90
N PRO A 152 -10.63 2.69 -11.83
CA PRO A 152 -10.46 3.56 -12.99
C PRO A 152 -9.06 3.56 -13.62
N TRP A 153 -8.02 3.28 -12.82
CA TRP A 153 -6.63 3.17 -13.28
C TRP A 153 -6.19 1.71 -13.49
N GLY A 154 -7.17 0.80 -13.59
CA GLY A 154 -6.94 -0.63 -13.68
C GLY A 154 -6.92 -1.29 -12.31
N ARG A 155 -5.92 -2.14 -12.06
CA ARG A 155 -5.92 -3.05 -10.92
C ARG A 155 -5.73 -2.31 -9.58
N GLU A 156 -6.63 -2.54 -8.64
CA GLU A 156 -6.56 -2.06 -7.26
C GLU A 156 -6.44 -3.26 -6.30
N LEU A 157 -5.80 -3.05 -5.16
CA LEU A 157 -5.66 -4.06 -4.11
C LEU A 157 -6.63 -3.72 -2.97
N HIS A 158 -7.50 -4.64 -2.60
CA HIS A 158 -8.38 -4.52 -1.44
C HIS A 158 -7.94 -5.54 -0.38
N GLY A 159 -7.68 -5.07 0.83
CA GLY A 159 -7.23 -5.87 1.95
C GLY A 159 -8.06 -5.61 3.19
N VAL A 160 -8.50 -6.67 3.86
CA VAL A 160 -9.23 -6.60 5.13
C VAL A 160 -8.31 -7.14 6.22
N THR A 161 -7.92 -6.26 7.14
CA THR A 161 -7.06 -6.58 8.28
C THR A 161 -7.89 -6.58 9.58
N SER A 162 -7.29 -7.02 10.69
CA SER A 162 -7.95 -6.93 12.01
C SER A 162 -8.19 -5.50 12.49
N ASN A 163 -7.41 -4.53 11.98
CA ASN A 163 -7.41 -3.15 12.48
C ASN A 163 -8.20 -2.19 11.59
N ALA A 164 -8.19 -2.43 10.28
CA ALA A 164 -8.82 -1.57 9.27
C ALA A 164 -8.95 -2.29 7.93
N ASP A 165 -9.87 -1.83 7.11
CA ASP A 165 -9.90 -2.18 5.70
C ASP A 165 -9.01 -1.21 4.92
N LEU A 166 -8.28 -1.75 3.96
CA LEU A 166 -7.27 -1.07 3.17
C LEU A 166 -7.59 -1.19 1.69
N ARG A 167 -7.49 -0.09 0.95
CA ARG A 167 -7.46 -0.12 -0.52
C ARG A 167 -6.21 0.58 -1.02
N PHE A 168 -5.53 -0.04 -1.96
CA PHE A 168 -4.38 0.53 -2.63
C PHE A 168 -4.70 0.72 -4.11
N ILE A 169 -4.54 1.96 -4.56
CA ILE A 169 -4.71 2.37 -5.95
C ILE A 169 -3.34 2.87 -6.39
N GLY A 170 -2.85 2.42 -7.55
CA GLY A 170 -1.59 2.90 -8.08
C GLY A 170 -1.70 3.26 -9.55
N VAL A 171 -0.91 4.27 -9.93
CA VAL A 171 -0.88 4.80 -11.29
C VAL A 171 0.57 4.97 -11.72
N ASP A 172 0.93 4.35 -12.83
CA ASP A 172 2.25 4.45 -13.43
C ASP A 172 2.28 5.62 -14.43
N GLY A 173 3.23 6.54 -14.28
CA GLY A 173 3.50 7.61 -15.22
C GLY A 173 4.93 7.55 -15.78
N TYR A 174 5.35 8.57 -16.54
CA TYR A 174 6.70 8.58 -17.12
C TYR A 174 7.78 8.83 -16.06
N ARG A 175 8.41 7.74 -15.61
CA ARG A 175 9.48 7.73 -14.60
C ARG A 175 9.02 8.06 -13.17
N TRP A 176 7.73 8.00 -12.91
CA TRP A 176 7.14 8.07 -11.58
C TRP A 176 5.99 7.07 -11.46
N MET A 177 5.64 6.72 -10.23
CA MET A 177 4.43 5.96 -9.89
C MET A 177 3.81 6.60 -8.66
N VAL A 178 2.49 6.83 -8.68
CA VAL A 178 1.73 7.30 -7.52
C VAL A 178 1.04 6.11 -6.87
N ARG A 179 1.12 6.04 -5.55
CA ARG A 179 0.35 5.10 -4.73
C ARG A 179 -0.57 5.89 -3.81
N CYS A 180 -1.87 5.64 -3.94
CA CYS A 180 -2.92 6.12 -3.05
C CYS A 180 -3.37 4.97 -2.14
N VAL A 181 -3.28 5.17 -0.83
CA VAL A 181 -3.67 4.19 0.19
C VAL A 181 -4.82 4.74 1.00
N LEU A 182 -5.91 3.99 1.03
CA LEU A 182 -7.08 4.27 1.85
C LEU A 182 -7.06 3.33 3.04
N ALA A 183 -7.38 3.87 4.21
CA ALA A 183 -7.57 3.09 5.43
C ALA A 183 -8.81 3.58 6.17
N GLY A 184 -9.71 2.67 6.52
CA GLY A 184 -10.96 3.02 7.21
C GLY A 184 -11.56 1.84 7.99
N PRO A 185 -12.68 2.08 8.69
CA PRO A 185 -13.42 1.00 9.34
C PRO A 185 -13.96 0.00 8.32
N SER A 186 -14.50 -1.12 8.79
CA SER A 186 -15.00 -2.18 7.91
C SER A 186 -16.03 -1.67 6.90
N GLY A 187 -15.86 -2.01 5.63
CA GLY A 187 -16.67 -1.57 4.48
C GLY A 187 -16.37 -0.16 3.99
N ALA A 188 -15.52 0.62 4.68
CA ALA A 188 -15.24 2.01 4.30
C ALA A 188 -14.39 2.14 3.03
N VAL A 189 -13.79 1.05 2.55
CA VAL A 189 -12.97 1.03 1.33
C VAL A 189 -13.61 0.21 0.21
N ASP A 190 -14.90 -0.13 0.32
CA ASP A 190 -15.66 -0.76 -0.76
C ASP A 190 -15.70 0.16 -1.99
N ASN A 191 -15.80 -0.43 -3.18
CA ASN A 191 -15.64 0.28 -4.45
C ASN A 191 -16.57 1.52 -4.62
N ASN A 192 -17.75 1.50 -4.00
CA ASN A 192 -18.75 2.58 -4.06
C ASN A 192 -18.84 3.40 -2.76
N SER A 193 -17.90 3.21 -1.83
CA SER A 193 -17.89 3.92 -0.55
C SER A 193 -17.53 5.40 -0.72
N PRO A 194 -17.99 6.30 0.18
CA PRO A 194 -17.62 7.71 0.12
C PRO A 194 -16.11 7.96 0.18
N LEU A 195 -15.36 7.18 0.96
CA LEU A 195 -13.91 7.33 1.07
C LEU A 195 -13.22 7.00 -0.26
N VAL A 196 -13.66 5.94 -0.96
CA VAL A 196 -13.14 5.59 -2.28
C VAL A 196 -13.44 6.70 -3.28
N GLN A 197 -14.66 7.21 -3.32
CA GLN A 197 -14.98 8.31 -4.24
C GLN A 197 -14.11 9.54 -3.99
N ILE A 198 -13.98 9.97 -2.73
CA ILE A 198 -13.14 11.12 -2.37
C ILE A 198 -11.68 10.88 -2.77
N ALA A 199 -11.14 9.69 -2.48
CA ALA A 199 -9.76 9.37 -2.82
C ALA A 199 -9.52 9.36 -4.33
N ARG A 200 -10.49 8.86 -5.11
CA ARG A 200 -10.43 8.87 -6.58
C ARG A 200 -10.51 10.29 -7.12
N ASP A 201 -11.37 11.15 -6.58
CA ASP A 201 -11.46 12.56 -6.98
C ASP A 201 -10.18 13.33 -6.68
N VAL A 202 -9.54 13.04 -5.53
CA VAL A 202 -8.25 13.61 -5.16
C VAL A 202 -7.14 13.09 -6.09
N LEU A 203 -7.12 11.78 -6.36
CA LEU A 203 -6.10 11.15 -7.20
C LEU A 203 -6.19 11.62 -8.66
N ALA A 204 -7.41 11.70 -9.21
CA ALA A 204 -7.69 12.18 -10.56
C ALA A 204 -7.19 13.60 -10.82
N GLN A 205 -7.12 14.40 -9.76
CA GLN A 205 -6.65 15.77 -9.80
C GLN A 205 -5.20 15.92 -9.31
N THR A 206 -4.54 14.86 -8.86
CA THR A 206 -3.16 14.96 -8.35
C THR A 206 -2.20 15.27 -9.48
N VAL A 207 -1.22 16.15 -9.23
CA VAL A 207 -0.14 16.46 -10.18
C VAL A 207 1.17 15.97 -9.60
N VAL A 208 2.02 15.37 -10.42
CA VAL A 208 3.32 14.83 -10.03
C VAL A 208 4.42 15.69 -10.61
N ASP A 209 5.32 16.15 -9.76
CA ASP A 209 6.58 16.76 -10.17
C ASP A 209 7.73 15.96 -9.58
N ARG A 210 8.23 14.99 -10.35
CA ARG A 210 9.34 14.15 -9.91
C ARG A 210 10.69 14.88 -9.85
N GLY A 211 10.76 16.13 -10.32
CA GLY A 211 11.99 16.87 -10.45
C GLY A 211 13.01 16.22 -11.40
N THR A 212 14.22 16.78 -11.38
CA THR A 212 15.31 16.35 -12.27
C THR A 212 16.33 15.43 -11.60
N GLU A 213 16.28 15.30 -10.27
CA GLU A 213 17.25 14.51 -9.51
C GLU A 213 17.12 13.01 -9.83
N PRO A 214 18.24 12.29 -9.94
CA PRO A 214 18.22 10.85 -10.16
C PRO A 214 17.86 10.14 -8.84
N HIS A 215 16.78 9.36 -8.88
CA HIS A 215 16.36 8.49 -7.79
C HIS A 215 16.39 7.02 -8.23
N PRO A 216 16.81 6.08 -7.35
CA PRO A 216 16.70 4.66 -7.66
C PRO A 216 15.25 4.23 -7.88
N VAL A 217 15.04 3.24 -8.73
CA VAL A 217 13.70 2.72 -9.00
C VAL A 217 13.06 2.16 -7.71
N ARG A 218 11.76 2.40 -7.53
CA ARG A 218 10.93 2.01 -6.36
C ARG A 218 11.23 2.77 -5.06
N THR A 219 12.08 3.81 -5.08
CA THR A 219 12.28 4.65 -3.89
C THR A 219 11.21 5.74 -3.81
N PRO A 220 10.71 6.08 -2.61
CA PRO A 220 9.80 7.21 -2.44
C PRO A 220 10.49 8.50 -2.88
N LEU A 221 9.74 9.37 -3.55
CA LEU A 221 10.21 10.72 -3.90
C LEU A 221 10.13 11.64 -2.66
N PRO A 222 11.02 12.65 -2.56
CA PRO A 222 11.05 13.53 -1.40
C PRO A 222 9.74 14.29 -1.18
N VAL A 223 9.25 14.26 0.07
CA VAL A 223 8.11 15.06 0.51
C VAL A 223 8.62 16.33 1.19
N ILE A 224 8.03 17.47 0.84
CA ILE A 224 8.33 18.77 1.44
C ILE A 224 7.02 19.34 1.98
N LEU A 225 7.02 19.85 3.20
CA LEU A 225 5.84 20.57 3.72
C LEU A 225 5.93 22.05 3.33
N PRO A 226 4.84 22.66 2.88
CA PRO A 226 4.79 24.10 2.67
C PRO A 226 5.14 24.85 3.95
N ALA A 227 5.92 25.93 3.82
CA ALA A 227 6.35 26.74 4.96
C ALA A 227 5.18 27.24 5.82
N VAL A 228 4.05 27.54 5.19
CA VAL A 228 2.81 27.96 5.87
C VAL A 228 2.28 26.85 6.79
N LEU A 229 2.29 25.59 6.34
CA LEU A 229 1.85 24.46 7.15
C LEU A 229 2.85 24.17 8.29
N THR A 230 4.14 24.24 8.00
CA THR A 230 5.20 24.10 9.02
C THR A 230 5.06 25.16 10.11
N ALA A 231 4.78 26.42 9.75
CA ALA A 231 4.57 27.50 10.71
C ALA A 231 3.33 27.27 11.59
N GLN A 232 2.22 26.80 11.02
CA GLN A 232 1.00 26.47 11.77
C GLN A 232 1.22 25.32 12.75
N LEU A 233 1.90 24.25 12.32
CA LEU A 233 2.24 23.12 13.19
C LEU A 233 3.14 23.56 14.35
N ALA A 234 4.13 24.40 14.10
CA ALA A 234 5.00 24.95 15.14
C ALA A 234 4.24 25.82 16.15
N ALA A 235 3.33 26.68 15.68
CA ALA A 235 2.51 27.52 16.55
C ALA A 235 1.56 26.69 17.44
N ALA A 236 0.92 25.65 16.88
CA ALA A 236 0.04 24.75 17.63
C ALA A 236 0.80 23.99 18.74
N GLN A 237 2.03 23.53 18.45
CA GLN A 237 2.87 22.86 19.45
C GLN A 237 3.29 23.79 20.59
N GLN A 238 3.61 25.06 20.29
CA GLN A 238 3.94 26.06 21.32
C GLN A 238 2.76 26.32 22.25
N GLN A 239 1.55 26.46 21.71
CA GLN A 239 0.33 26.66 22.52
C GLN A 239 0.03 25.47 23.44
N GLN A 240 0.21 24.24 22.94
CA GLN A 240 0.05 23.04 23.77
C GLN A 240 1.09 22.96 24.89
N ALA A 241 2.35 23.32 24.60
CA ALA A 241 3.42 23.33 25.60
C ALA A 241 3.20 24.40 26.68
N GLU A 242 2.65 25.56 26.31
CA GLU A 242 2.29 26.63 27.26
C GLU A 242 1.11 26.20 28.15
N GLN A 243 0.06 25.61 27.58
CA GLN A 243 -1.08 25.07 28.36
C GLN A 243 -0.63 24.02 29.37
N ALA A 244 0.21 23.05 28.95
CA ALA A 244 0.75 22.03 29.85
C ALA A 244 1.63 22.63 30.97
N ARG A 245 2.35 23.72 30.69
CA ARG A 245 3.13 24.45 31.72
C ARG A 245 2.24 25.17 32.71
N THR A 246 1.16 25.81 32.27
CA THR A 246 0.20 26.49 33.15
C THR A 246 -0.55 25.47 34.04
N GLU A 247 -1.01 24.35 33.49
CA GLU A 247 -1.67 23.28 34.27
C GLU A 247 -0.72 22.65 35.30
N SER A 248 0.56 22.50 34.98
CA SER A 248 1.57 21.98 35.91
C SER A 248 1.89 22.96 37.06
N GLN A 249 1.66 24.26 36.86
CA GLN A 249 1.96 25.31 37.83
C GLN A 249 0.76 25.63 38.73
N GLU A 250 -0.46 25.23 38.34
CA GLU A 250 -1.71 25.46 39.07
C GLU A 250 -2.18 24.24 39.89
N ALA A 251 -1.42 23.13 39.91
CA ALA A 251 -1.63 22.04 40.85
C ALA A 251 -1.38 22.53 42.29
N PRO A 252 -2.38 22.53 43.19
CA PRO A 252 -2.23 23.10 44.52
C PRO A 252 -1.21 22.30 45.33
N ALA A 253 -0.18 23.00 45.82
CA ALA A 253 0.72 22.47 46.84
C ALA A 253 -0.12 22.05 48.06
N GLN A 254 -0.35 20.74 48.22
CA GLN A 254 -0.94 20.23 49.46
C GLN A 254 -0.05 20.64 50.63
N PRO A 255 -0.58 21.30 51.68
CA PRO A 255 0.20 21.66 52.85
C PRO A 255 0.75 20.40 53.51
N GLN A 256 2.07 20.28 53.61
CA GLN A 256 2.71 19.27 54.45
C GLN A 256 2.22 19.47 55.90
N PRO A 257 1.68 18.45 56.58
CA PRO A 257 1.42 18.56 58.00
C PRO A 257 2.76 18.70 58.73
N SER A 258 2.93 19.80 59.48
CA SER A 258 4.09 20.04 60.33
C SER A 258 4.32 18.86 61.27
N ALA A 259 5.48 18.23 61.14
CA ALA A 259 5.99 17.29 62.11
C ALA A 259 6.29 18.02 63.44
N ALA A 260 5.63 17.59 64.51
CA ALA A 260 5.99 17.92 65.88
C ALA A 260 7.30 17.20 66.29
N PRO A 261 8.07 17.75 67.24
CA PRO A 261 9.49 17.46 67.41
C PRO A 261 9.77 16.09 68.06
N ALA A 262 10.93 15.56 67.68
CA ALA A 262 11.52 14.34 68.19
C ALA A 262 11.71 14.33 69.72
N ASN A 263 11.38 13.21 70.36
CA ASN A 263 12.00 12.84 71.62
C ASN A 263 12.68 11.47 71.45
N GLN A 264 14.01 11.49 71.49
CA GLN A 264 14.86 10.30 71.43
C GLN A 264 15.08 9.78 72.86
N THR A 265 14.79 8.50 73.13
CA THR A 265 15.54 7.74 74.13
C THR A 265 15.46 6.22 73.90
N LYS A 266 16.58 5.70 73.36
CA LYS A 266 17.31 4.45 73.62
C LYS A 266 16.67 3.04 73.46
N PRO A 267 17.50 2.05 73.04
CA PRO A 267 17.08 0.67 72.75
C PRO A 267 17.20 -0.25 73.97
N THR A 268 16.30 -1.24 74.08
CA THR A 268 16.48 -2.39 74.97
C THR A 268 16.30 -3.68 74.18
N GLU A 269 17.32 -4.51 74.27
CA GLU A 269 17.54 -5.76 73.56
C GLU A 269 17.04 -6.96 74.39
N GLY A 270 16.28 -7.86 73.73
CA GLY A 270 16.07 -9.28 74.07
C GLY A 270 15.00 -9.65 75.12
N PRO A 271 14.68 -10.96 75.32
CA PRO A 271 14.75 -12.11 74.41
C PRO A 271 13.48 -13.02 74.45
N ARG A 272 13.51 -14.09 73.62
CA ARG A 272 12.49 -15.12 73.32
C ARG A 272 11.81 -15.84 74.52
N ARG A 273 10.53 -16.19 74.33
CA ARG A 273 9.78 -17.39 74.81
C ARG A 273 8.36 -17.29 74.20
N GLY A 274 7.69 -18.28 73.61
CA GLY A 274 7.78 -19.74 73.63
C GLY A 274 6.49 -20.31 74.25
N SER A 275 5.57 -20.86 73.44
CA SER A 275 4.54 -21.89 73.76
C SER A 275 3.52 -21.94 72.59
N SER A 276 3.49 -22.98 71.75
CA SER A 276 2.80 -24.28 71.92
C SER A 276 1.33 -24.29 71.47
N GLY A 277 0.99 -25.29 70.63
CA GLY A 277 -0.37 -25.80 70.39
C GLY A 277 -0.87 -25.57 68.96
N SER A 278 -0.52 -26.38 67.95
CA SER A 278 -1.07 -27.72 67.61
C SER A 278 -2.60 -27.81 67.54
N ALA A 279 -3.13 -27.96 66.32
CA ALA A 279 -4.15 -28.97 65.95
C ALA A 279 -4.47 -28.82 64.43
N MET A 280 -4.07 -29.74 63.55
CA MET A 280 -4.73 -31.02 63.19
C MET A 280 -5.64 -30.82 61.96
N GLN A 281 -5.19 -31.14 60.74
CA GLN A 281 -5.24 -32.44 60.05
C GLN A 281 -6.62 -32.85 59.49
N GLN A 282 -6.57 -33.21 58.19
CA GLN A 282 -7.29 -34.27 57.48
C GLN A 282 -8.64 -34.02 56.77
N LEU A 283 -8.52 -34.13 55.43
CA LEU A 283 -9.15 -35.11 54.53
C LEU A 283 -10.53 -34.88 53.92
N GLY A 284 -10.57 -35.28 52.63
CA GLY A 284 -11.73 -35.82 51.90
C GLY A 284 -12.21 -34.86 50.81
N GLY A 285 -12.18 -35.18 49.52
CA GLY A 285 -11.87 -36.40 48.77
C GLY A 285 -12.06 -36.09 47.28
#